data_AF-A0A6C0GZW0-F1
#
_entry.id   AF-A0A6C0GZW0-F1
#
_cell.length_a   1.000
_cell.length_b   1.000
_cell.length_c   1.000
_cell.angle_alpha   90.00
_cell.angle_beta   90.00
_cell.angle_gamma   90.00
#
_symmetry.space_group_name_H-M   'P 1'
#
loop_
_entity.id
_entity.type
_entity.pdbx_description
1 polymer ?
#
loop_
_entity_poly.entity_id
_entity_poly.type
_entity_poly.pdbx_seq_one_letter_code
_entity_poly.pdbx_strand_id
1 'polypeptide(L)'
;MNFFPSNNDKILIDAVGKYSVTLPEKSKIICNLISKHLNTSDITITDAMACIGGDTLSFSQTFKKVNAIEIDKTRFDYLKHNMDLFKCNNIDYYNNDYLEIMNTVSQDVIYIDPPWGGPDYKNKKNLKIIINTKKLETICDEIIEKKLCKLLVLKLPYNYDLLELKFHDYKMFVLNKIIILLISINE
;
A
#
# COMPACT_ATOMS: atom_id res chain seq x y z
N MET A 1 17.66 -5.81 -12.95
CA MET A 1 16.33 -6.17 -12.39
C MET A 1 15.35 -5.13 -12.88
N ASN A 2 14.20 -5.54 -13.39
CA ASN A 2 13.18 -4.60 -13.88
C ASN A 2 12.16 -4.38 -12.76
N PHE A 3 12.12 -3.17 -12.21
CA PHE A 3 11.22 -2.78 -11.12
C PHE A 3 9.84 -2.36 -11.63
N PHE A 4 9.79 -1.87 -12.87
CA PHE A 4 8.58 -1.44 -13.57
C PHE A 4 8.41 -2.23 -14.87
N PRO A 5 7.20 -2.29 -15.46
CA PRO A 5 6.95 -3.08 -16.68
C PRO A 5 7.72 -2.56 -17.91
N SER A 6 8.03 -1.26 -17.96
CA SER A 6 8.84 -0.61 -19.00
C SER A 6 9.53 0.64 -18.42
N ASN A 7 10.27 1.39 -19.25
CA ASN A 7 10.92 2.66 -18.88
C ASN A 7 11.94 2.58 -17.71
N ASN A 8 12.45 1.40 -17.37
CA ASN A 8 13.32 1.18 -16.19
C ASN A 8 14.60 2.04 -16.19
N ASP A 9 15.07 2.47 -17.35
CA ASP A 9 16.20 3.39 -17.54
C ASP A 9 15.88 4.84 -17.11
N LYS A 10 14.58 5.20 -17.04
CA LYS A 10 14.07 6.54 -16.71
C LYS A 10 13.42 6.61 -15.32
N ILE A 11 13.25 5.47 -14.67
CA ILE A 11 12.65 5.41 -13.33
C ILE A 11 13.60 6.09 -12.32
N LEU A 12 13.04 7.02 -11.55
CA LEU A 12 13.74 7.60 -10.41
C LEU A 12 13.53 6.70 -9.20
N ILE A 13 14.65 6.27 -8.59
CA ILE A 13 14.65 5.31 -7.51
C ILE A 13 15.91 5.45 -6.64
N ASP A 14 15.73 5.56 -5.33
CA ASP A 14 16.82 5.56 -4.34
C ASP A 14 17.09 4.14 -3.79
N ALA A 15 17.97 4.04 -2.79
CA ALA A 15 18.27 2.76 -2.15
C ALA A 15 17.02 2.14 -1.48
N VAL A 16 16.17 2.98 -0.88
CA VAL A 16 14.94 2.54 -0.19
C VAL A 16 13.96 1.95 -1.19
N GLY A 17 13.67 2.69 -2.26
CA GLY A 17 12.80 2.24 -3.34
C GLY A 17 13.26 0.92 -3.95
N LYS A 18 14.56 0.69 -4.13
CA LYS A 18 15.09 -0.57 -4.72
C LYS A 18 14.70 -1.82 -3.93
N TYR A 19 14.70 -1.78 -2.60
CA TYR A 19 14.33 -2.94 -1.80
C TYR A 19 12.86 -2.95 -1.37
N SER A 20 12.17 -1.81 -1.44
CA SER A 20 10.76 -1.69 -1.07
C SER A 20 9.79 -1.91 -2.23
N VAL A 21 10.19 -1.60 -3.47
CA VAL A 21 9.27 -1.62 -4.63
C VAL A 21 8.66 -3.00 -4.87
N THR A 22 7.33 -3.04 -4.98
CA THR A 22 6.59 -4.23 -5.38
C THR A 22 6.76 -4.48 -6.87
N LEU A 23 7.07 -5.72 -7.25
CA LEU A 23 7.16 -6.08 -8.65
C LEU A 23 5.77 -6.14 -9.31
N PRO A 24 5.64 -5.75 -10.59
CA PRO A 24 4.34 -5.59 -11.25
C PRO A 24 3.45 -6.82 -11.19
N GLU A 25 4.01 -8.03 -11.28
CA GLU A 25 3.24 -9.28 -11.20
C GLU A 25 2.56 -9.48 -9.84
N LYS A 26 3.20 -9.03 -8.75
CA LYS A 26 2.63 -9.12 -7.40
C LYS A 26 1.55 -8.06 -7.20
N SER A 27 1.81 -6.83 -7.64
CA SER A 27 0.84 -5.74 -7.57
C SER A 27 -0.45 -6.10 -8.34
N LYS A 28 -0.34 -6.75 -9.51
CA LYS A 28 -1.49 -7.28 -10.25
C LYS A 28 -2.28 -8.33 -9.48
N ILE A 29 -1.61 -9.23 -8.75
CA ILE A 29 -2.30 -10.20 -7.89
C ILE A 29 -3.08 -9.48 -6.79
N ILE A 30 -2.48 -8.47 -6.14
CA ILE A 30 -3.15 -7.66 -5.11
C ILE A 30 -4.39 -6.97 -5.69
N CYS A 31 -4.28 -6.35 -6.87
CA CYS A 31 -5.41 -5.73 -7.56
C CYS A 31 -6.55 -6.73 -7.79
N ASN A 32 -6.23 -7.93 -8.28
CA ASN A 32 -7.22 -8.99 -8.51
C ASN A 32 -7.90 -9.46 -7.22
N LEU A 33 -7.14 -9.57 -6.11
CA LEU A 33 -7.71 -9.93 -4.81
C LEU A 33 -8.72 -8.88 -4.34
N ILE A 34 -8.38 -7.60 -4.47
CA ILE A 34 -9.25 -6.48 -4.10
C ILE A 34 -10.51 -6.46 -4.97
N SER A 35 -10.37 -6.45 -6.30
CA SER A 35 -11.52 -6.39 -7.22
C SER A 35 -12.45 -7.58 -7.06
N LYS A 36 -11.90 -8.79 -6.83
CA LYS A 36 -12.70 -10.00 -6.60
C LYS A 36 -13.42 -9.95 -5.26
N HIS A 37 -12.80 -9.41 -4.22
CA HIS A 37 -13.40 -9.31 -2.89
C HIS A 37 -14.56 -8.30 -2.85
N LEU A 38 -14.43 -7.16 -3.55
CA LEU A 38 -15.48 -6.15 -3.66
C LEU A 38 -16.44 -6.36 -4.84
N ASN A 39 -16.16 -7.32 -5.72
CA ASN A 39 -16.90 -7.60 -6.95
C ASN A 39 -17.08 -6.38 -7.86
N THR A 40 -16.07 -5.49 -7.91
CA THR A 40 -16.05 -4.29 -8.75
C THR A 40 -14.61 -3.78 -8.91
N SER A 41 -14.37 -3.00 -9.97
CA SER A 41 -13.17 -2.17 -10.12
C SER A 41 -13.46 -0.66 -10.13
N ASP A 42 -14.74 -0.27 -10.01
CA ASP A 42 -15.14 1.11 -9.71
C ASP A 42 -14.85 1.39 -8.22
N ILE A 43 -13.57 1.64 -7.95
CA ILE A 43 -12.97 1.78 -6.63
C ILE A 43 -12.12 3.04 -6.63
N THR A 44 -12.27 3.85 -5.57
CA THR A 44 -11.26 4.83 -5.16
C THR A 44 -10.34 4.16 -4.13
N ILE A 45 -9.12 3.84 -4.54
CA ILE A 45 -8.13 3.21 -3.65
C ILE A 45 -7.12 4.24 -3.16
N THR A 46 -6.75 4.16 -1.90
CA THR A 46 -5.64 4.94 -1.33
C THR A 46 -4.42 4.05 -1.16
N ASP A 47 -3.33 4.41 -1.83
CA ASP A 47 -1.98 3.91 -1.55
C ASP A 47 -1.39 4.80 -0.47
N ALA A 48 -1.49 4.36 0.79
CA ALA A 48 -1.17 5.18 1.96
C ALA A 48 0.33 5.46 2.12
N MET A 49 1.19 4.67 1.45
CA MET A 49 2.65 4.68 1.62
C MET A 49 3.34 4.44 0.27
N ALA A 50 2.96 5.24 -0.73
CA ALA A 50 3.16 5.01 -2.15
C ALA A 50 4.64 4.91 -2.59
N CYS A 51 5.58 5.44 -1.82
CA CYS A 51 7.01 5.39 -2.10
C CYS A 51 7.29 5.95 -3.51
N ILE A 52 7.84 5.13 -4.41
CA ILE A 52 8.15 5.51 -5.80
C ILE A 52 7.05 5.10 -6.82
N GLY A 53 5.94 4.52 -6.35
CA GLY A 53 4.77 4.20 -7.17
C GLY A 53 4.69 2.79 -7.76
N GLY A 54 5.37 1.80 -7.18
CA GLY A 54 5.32 0.42 -7.70
C GLY A 54 3.90 -0.17 -7.70
N ASP A 55 3.24 -0.16 -6.55
CA ASP A 55 1.84 -0.59 -6.43
C ASP A 55 0.88 0.44 -7.04
N THR A 56 1.12 1.74 -6.81
CA THR A 56 0.36 2.85 -7.40
C THR A 56 0.13 2.71 -8.91
N LEU A 57 1.16 2.30 -9.68
CA LEU A 57 1.01 2.10 -11.12
C LEU A 57 -0.05 1.03 -11.44
N SER A 58 -0.02 -0.10 -10.75
CA SER A 58 -0.98 -1.18 -10.98
C SER A 58 -2.38 -0.78 -10.54
N PHE A 59 -2.49 -0.01 -9.44
CA PHE A 59 -3.74 0.56 -8.99
C PHE A 59 -4.34 1.52 -10.01
N SER A 60 -3.53 2.43 -10.57
CA SER A 60 -3.97 3.40 -11.59
C SER A 60 -4.47 2.70 -12.85
N GLN A 61 -3.85 1.58 -13.23
CA GLN A 61 -4.26 0.78 -14.39
C GLN A 61 -5.52 -0.07 -14.15
N THR A 62 -5.92 -0.30 -12.89
CA THR A 62 -7.01 -1.24 -12.55
C THR A 62 -8.25 -0.55 -12.00
N PHE A 63 -8.06 0.44 -11.13
CA PHE A 63 -9.14 1.08 -10.38
C PHE A 63 -9.49 2.44 -10.97
N LYS A 64 -10.70 2.92 -10.66
CA LYS A 64 -11.21 4.18 -11.19
C LYS A 64 -10.35 5.37 -10.76
N LYS A 65 -9.94 5.43 -9.50
CA LYS A 65 -9.17 6.53 -8.93
C LYS A 65 -8.18 6.04 -7.89
N VAL A 66 -7.02 6.69 -7.83
CA VAL A 66 -5.98 6.42 -6.83
C VAL A 66 -5.68 7.69 -6.04
N ASN A 67 -5.65 7.61 -4.71
CA ASN A 67 -5.00 8.60 -3.86
C ASN A 67 -3.60 8.05 -3.52
N ALA A 68 -2.53 8.71 -3.98
CA ALA A 68 -1.16 8.27 -3.74
C ALA A 68 -0.47 9.19 -2.74
N ILE A 69 -0.11 8.64 -1.58
CA ILE A 69 0.37 9.40 -0.43
C ILE A 69 1.79 8.96 -0.12
N GLU A 70 2.73 9.91 -0.10
CA GLU A 70 4.11 9.66 0.28
C GLU A 70 4.62 10.81 1.14
N ILE A 71 5.14 10.47 2.33
CA ILE A 71 5.60 11.45 3.31
C ILE A 71 6.94 12.08 2.92
N ASP A 72 7.84 11.33 2.29
CA ASP A 72 9.15 11.83 1.88
C ASP A 72 9.07 12.62 0.59
N LYS A 73 9.47 13.88 0.64
CA LYS A 73 9.40 14.79 -0.51
C LYS A 73 10.14 14.28 -1.74
N THR A 74 11.29 13.62 -1.56
CA THR A 74 12.11 13.13 -2.68
C THR A 74 11.42 11.96 -3.36
N ARG A 75 10.93 10.99 -2.58
CA ARG A 75 10.20 9.85 -3.15
C ARG A 75 8.84 10.27 -3.71
N PHE A 76 8.19 11.27 -3.13
CA PHE A 76 7.00 11.87 -3.71
C PHE A 76 7.27 12.45 -5.11
N ASP A 77 8.40 13.15 -5.31
CA ASP A 77 8.78 13.65 -6.62
C ASP A 77 9.09 12.50 -7.60
N TYR A 78 9.71 11.42 -7.11
CA TYR A 78 9.94 10.20 -7.90
C TYR A 78 8.64 9.53 -8.30
N LEU A 79 7.69 9.41 -7.37
CA LEU A 79 6.35 8.88 -7.62
C LEU A 79 5.69 9.63 -8.77
N LYS A 80 5.61 10.97 -8.70
CA LYS A 80 4.99 11.78 -9.76
C LYS A 80 5.69 11.58 -11.10
N HIS A 81 7.01 11.72 -11.14
CA HIS A 81 7.80 11.51 -12.35
C HIS A 81 7.57 10.10 -12.93
N ASN A 82 7.62 9.07 -12.09
CA ASN A 82 7.45 7.69 -12.52
C ASN A 82 6.04 7.46 -13.08
N MET A 83 4.99 7.98 -12.46
CA MET A 83 3.61 7.86 -12.95
C MET A 83 3.40 8.61 -14.28
N ASP A 84 4.06 9.76 -14.47
CA ASP A 84 4.00 10.52 -15.71
C ASP A 84 4.59 9.73 -16.90
N LEU A 85 5.64 8.92 -16.66
CA LEU A 85 6.19 8.02 -17.69
C LEU A 85 5.18 6.98 -18.21
N PHE A 86 4.19 6.63 -17.40
CA PHE A 86 3.10 5.70 -17.75
C PHE A 86 1.79 6.40 -18.11
N LYS A 87 1.75 7.74 -18.10
CA LYS A 87 0.57 8.56 -18.42
C LYS A 87 -0.63 8.27 -17.52
N CYS A 88 -0.38 7.97 -16.25
CA CYS A 88 -1.43 7.78 -15.24
C CYS A 88 -2.16 9.11 -15.00
N ASN A 89 -3.46 9.17 -15.32
CA ASN A 89 -4.26 10.40 -15.28
C ASN A 89 -5.37 10.40 -14.21
N ASN A 90 -5.47 9.33 -13.41
CA ASN A 90 -6.50 9.10 -12.40
C ASN A 90 -5.92 9.08 -10.98
N ILE A 91 -4.81 9.79 -10.75
CA ILE A 91 -4.11 9.81 -9.46
C ILE A 91 -4.16 11.21 -8.86
N ASP A 92 -4.65 11.30 -7.62
CA ASP A 92 -4.46 12.46 -6.75
C ASP A 92 -3.21 12.22 -5.89
N TYR A 93 -2.26 13.16 -5.92
CA TYR A 93 -0.98 13.04 -5.23
C TYR A 93 -0.95 13.88 -3.96
N TYR A 94 -0.52 13.29 -2.85
CA TYR A 94 -0.37 13.97 -1.56
C TYR A 94 1.03 13.76 -1.00
N ASN A 95 1.81 14.83 -0.84
CA ASN A 95 3.03 14.78 -0.05
C ASN A 95 2.69 15.08 1.41
N ASN A 96 2.28 14.05 2.14
CA ASN A 96 1.81 14.20 3.52
C ASN A 96 2.01 12.90 4.30
N ASP A 97 1.87 12.96 5.62
CA ASP A 97 1.64 11.78 6.45
C ASP A 97 0.20 11.31 6.25
N TYR A 98 0.01 10.05 5.83
CA TYR A 98 -1.32 9.47 5.72
C TYR A 98 -2.12 9.57 7.02
N LEU A 99 -1.47 9.42 8.17
CA LEU A 99 -2.15 9.46 9.47
C LEU A 99 -2.75 10.85 9.77
N GLU A 100 -2.24 11.92 9.15
CA GLU A 100 -2.78 13.28 9.30
C GLU A 100 -4.00 13.51 8.40
N ILE A 101 -4.08 12.83 7.24
CA ILE A 101 -5.10 13.09 6.21
C ILE A 101 -6.12 11.96 6.03
N MET A 102 -5.97 10.81 6.70
CA MET A 102 -6.85 9.65 6.50
C MET A 102 -8.35 9.93 6.76
N ASN A 103 -8.68 10.97 7.55
CA ASN A 103 -10.06 11.37 7.83
C ASN A 103 -10.64 12.36 6.80
N THR A 104 -9.82 12.91 5.89
CA THR A 104 -10.24 13.90 4.89
C THR A 104 -10.23 13.35 3.47
N VAL A 105 -9.51 12.25 3.24
CA VAL A 105 -9.45 11.56 1.95
C VAL A 105 -10.65 10.62 1.80
N SER A 106 -11.41 10.78 0.71
CA SER A 106 -12.48 9.85 0.33
C SER A 106 -11.91 8.61 -0.35
N GLN A 107 -12.28 7.43 0.14
CA GLN A 107 -11.65 6.16 -0.23
C GLN A 107 -12.59 4.97 0.02
N ASP A 108 -12.71 4.09 -0.96
CA ASP A 108 -13.39 2.80 -0.81
C ASP A 108 -12.46 1.74 -0.23
N VAL A 109 -11.17 1.83 -0.59
CA VAL A 109 -10.12 0.89 -0.18
C VAL A 109 -8.93 1.66 0.37
N ILE A 110 -8.43 1.24 1.53
CA ILE A 110 -7.16 1.72 2.08
C ILE A 110 -6.14 0.59 1.94
N TYR A 111 -5.02 0.86 1.27
CA TYR A 111 -3.89 -0.05 1.14
C TYR A 111 -2.69 0.46 1.93
N ILE A 112 -2.21 -0.34 2.88
CA ILE A 112 -1.06 -0.01 3.72
C ILE A 112 0.07 -1.01 3.45
N ASP A 113 1.17 -0.51 2.89
CA ASP A 113 2.46 -1.21 2.72
C ASP A 113 3.53 -0.50 3.55
N PRO A 114 3.61 -0.79 4.87
CA PRO A 114 4.48 -0.04 5.75
C PRO A 114 5.96 -0.35 5.55
N PRO A 115 6.87 0.53 5.99
CA PRO A 115 8.28 0.20 6.05
C PRO A 115 8.52 -0.96 7.03
N TRP A 116 9.08 -2.08 6.56
CA TRP A 116 9.32 -3.26 7.39
C TRP A 116 10.61 -3.20 8.23
N GLY A 117 11.30 -2.06 8.23
CA GLY A 117 12.60 -1.89 8.90
C GLY A 117 13.80 -2.28 8.04
N GLY A 118 13.70 -2.16 6.71
CA GLY A 118 14.80 -2.38 5.76
C GLY A 118 15.12 -3.87 5.51
N PRO A 119 16.16 -4.18 4.73
CA PRO A 119 16.49 -5.55 4.31
C PRO A 119 16.67 -6.57 5.45
N ASP A 120 17.04 -6.10 6.64
CA ASP A 120 17.27 -6.90 7.84
C ASP A 120 15.99 -7.36 8.54
N TYR A 121 14.81 -6.98 8.06
CA TYR A 121 13.53 -7.45 8.61
C TYR A 121 13.46 -8.98 8.73
N LYS A 122 14.12 -9.69 7.80
CA LYS A 122 14.18 -11.16 7.72
C LYS A 122 14.85 -11.82 8.92
N ASN A 123 15.66 -11.07 9.67
CA ASN A 123 16.39 -11.56 10.83
C ASN A 123 15.56 -11.48 12.12
N LYS A 124 14.40 -10.81 12.08
CA LYS A 124 13.50 -10.64 13.22
C LYS A 124 12.48 -11.78 13.27
N LYS A 125 12.13 -12.22 14.47
CA LYS A 125 10.96 -13.07 14.72
C LYS A 125 9.87 -12.17 15.30
N ASN A 126 8.61 -12.39 14.91
CA ASN A 126 7.44 -11.65 15.40
C ASN A 126 7.64 -10.13 15.25
N LEU A 127 7.83 -9.69 14.00
CA LEU A 127 8.03 -8.28 13.69
C LEU A 127 6.80 -7.47 14.07
N LYS A 128 7.00 -6.43 14.86
CA LYS A 128 6.01 -5.39 15.12
C LYS A 128 6.30 -4.18 14.25
N ILE A 129 5.26 -3.55 13.73
CA ILE A 129 5.38 -2.41 12.83
C ILE A 129 4.86 -1.16 13.54
N ILE A 130 5.70 -0.12 13.53
CA ILE A 130 5.38 1.21 14.02
C ILE A 130 5.48 2.14 12.83
N ILE A 131 4.42 2.90 12.57
CA ILE A 131 4.36 3.94 11.54
C ILE A 131 4.36 5.27 12.29
N ASN A 132 5.41 6.05 12.09
CA ASN A 132 5.72 7.23 12.90
C ASN A 132 5.76 6.89 14.40
N THR A 133 4.74 7.27 15.17
CA THR A 133 4.63 7.02 16.61
C THR A 133 3.54 6.02 16.97
N LYS A 134 2.75 5.55 16.00
CA LYS A 134 1.62 4.64 16.22
C LYS A 134 1.95 3.23 15.76
N LYS A 135 1.45 2.23 16.49
CA LYS A 135 1.55 0.84 16.06
C LYS A 135 0.54 0.56 14.95
N LEU A 136 0.86 -0.38 14.05
CA LEU A 136 0.00 -0.71 12.92
C LEU A 136 -1.40 -1.15 13.37
N GLU A 137 -1.51 -2.00 14.40
CA GLU A 137 -2.79 -2.47 14.91
C GLU A 137 -3.67 -1.31 15.43
N THR A 138 -3.08 -0.32 16.09
CA THR A 138 -3.80 0.88 16.55
C THR A 138 -4.29 1.74 15.39
N ILE A 139 -3.55 1.78 14.28
CA ILE A 139 -3.99 2.47 13.06
C ILE A 139 -5.14 1.70 12.40
N CYS A 140 -5.07 0.36 12.36
CA CYS A 140 -6.15 -0.48 11.88
C CYS A 140 -7.43 -0.27 12.71
N ASP A 141 -7.33 -0.29 14.04
CA ASP A 141 -8.43 -0.01 14.96
C ASP A 141 -9.09 1.34 14.62
N GLU A 142 -8.30 2.40 14.50
CA GLU A 142 -8.82 3.74 14.21
C GLU A 142 -9.53 3.82 12.85
N ILE A 143 -8.97 3.16 11.81
CA ILE A 143 -9.58 3.09 10.47
C ILE A 143 -10.93 2.35 10.51
N ILE A 144 -10.98 1.23 11.23
CA ILE A 144 -12.18 0.38 11.34
C ILE A 144 -13.26 1.06 12.17
N GLU A 145 -12.92 1.59 13.35
CA GLU A 145 -13.85 2.26 14.26
C GLU A 145 -14.50 3.48 13.60
N LYS A 146 -13.71 4.25 12.85
CA LYS A 146 -14.20 5.43 12.12
C LYS A 146 -14.81 5.11 10.76
N LYS A 147 -14.80 3.85 10.33
CA LYS A 147 -15.32 3.38 9.03
C LYS A 147 -14.77 4.19 7.85
N LEU A 148 -13.45 4.39 7.81
CA LEU A 148 -12.82 5.26 6.80
C LEU A 148 -12.79 4.66 5.39
N CYS A 149 -13.09 3.37 5.24
CA CYS A 149 -13.21 2.67 3.96
C CYS A 149 -14.11 1.44 4.09
N LYS A 150 -14.39 0.75 2.97
CA LYS A 150 -15.11 -0.53 2.95
C LYS A 150 -14.17 -1.72 3.10
N LEU A 151 -12.91 -1.57 2.69
CA LEU A 151 -11.89 -2.61 2.74
C LEU A 151 -10.53 -2.02 3.11
N LEU A 152 -9.96 -2.54 4.20
CA LEU A 152 -8.57 -2.28 4.59
C LEU A 152 -7.69 -3.44 4.11
N VAL A 153 -6.62 -3.11 3.39
CA VAL A 153 -5.66 -4.05 2.82
C VAL A 153 -4.29 -3.81 3.43
N LEU A 154 -3.72 -4.84 4.04
CA LEU A 154 -2.38 -4.78 4.63
C LEU A 154 -1.42 -5.65 3.84
N LYS A 155 -0.31 -5.07 3.38
CA LYS A 155 0.82 -5.82 2.81
C LYS A 155 1.94 -5.92 3.86
N LEU A 156 2.15 -7.11 4.38
CA LEU A 156 3.01 -7.35 5.54
C LEU A 156 4.10 -8.38 5.21
N PRO A 157 5.25 -8.36 5.91
CA PRO A 157 6.25 -9.41 5.76
C PRO A 157 5.76 -10.71 6.41
N TYR A 158 6.22 -11.85 5.90
CA TYR A 158 5.84 -13.18 6.40
C TYR A 158 6.09 -13.43 7.89
N ASN A 159 6.95 -12.63 8.52
CA ASN A 159 7.32 -12.75 9.92
C ASN A 159 6.69 -11.65 10.80
N TYR A 160 5.68 -10.94 10.30
CA TYR A 160 4.85 -10.04 11.11
C TYR A 160 4.12 -10.80 12.23
N ASP A 161 4.02 -10.19 13.41
CA ASP A 161 3.30 -10.78 14.55
C ASP A 161 1.77 -10.65 14.36
N LEU A 162 1.15 -11.65 13.73
CA LEU A 162 -0.29 -11.67 13.48
C LEU A 162 -1.14 -11.68 14.77
N LEU A 163 -0.55 -11.97 15.94
CA LEU A 163 -1.28 -11.89 17.21
C LEU A 163 -1.73 -10.47 17.54
N GLU A 164 -1.04 -9.45 17.00
CA GLU A 164 -1.42 -8.04 17.14
C GLU A 164 -2.74 -7.72 16.41
N LEU A 165 -3.14 -8.54 15.42
CA LEU A 165 -4.36 -8.36 14.62
C LEU A 165 -5.46 -9.37 14.95
N LYS A 166 -5.33 -10.14 16.03
CA LYS A 166 -6.20 -11.27 16.37
C LYS A 166 -7.69 -10.92 16.58
N PHE A 167 -8.01 -9.65 16.75
CA PHE A 167 -9.37 -9.17 16.97
C PHE A 167 -10.07 -8.73 15.68
N HIS A 168 -9.38 -8.73 14.56
CA HIS A 168 -9.96 -8.43 13.25
C HIS A 168 -10.29 -9.73 12.52
N ASP A 169 -11.47 -9.78 11.89
CA ASP A 169 -11.76 -10.82 10.90
C ASP A 169 -11.09 -10.44 9.57
N TYR A 170 -10.25 -11.32 9.04
CA TYR A 170 -9.51 -11.06 7.81
C TYR A 170 -9.38 -12.30 6.93
N LYS A 171 -9.34 -12.07 5.62
CA LYS A 171 -8.85 -13.07 4.66
C LYS A 171 -7.36 -12.87 4.46
N MET A 172 -6.59 -13.95 4.58
CA MET A 172 -5.15 -13.93 4.41
C MET A 172 -4.72 -14.63 3.12
N PHE A 173 -3.82 -14.00 2.38
CA PHE A 173 -3.18 -14.56 1.20
C PHE A 173 -1.66 -14.46 1.34
N VAL A 174 -0.92 -15.49 0.91
CA VAL A 174 0.54 -15.52 1.02
C VAL A 174 1.16 -15.49 -0.38
N LEU A 175 2.00 -14.48 -0.62
CA LEU A 175 2.76 -14.26 -1.85
C LEU A 175 4.26 -14.37 -1.55
N ASN A 176 4.77 -15.60 -1.52
CA ASN A 176 6.12 -15.93 -1.06
C ASN A 176 6.41 -15.44 0.37
N LYS A 177 7.17 -14.34 0.50
CA LYS A 177 7.58 -13.72 1.77
C LYS A 177 6.69 -12.55 2.20
N ILE A 178 5.55 -12.39 1.53
CA ILE A 178 4.59 -11.30 1.73
C ILE A 178 3.25 -11.91 2.12
N ILE A 179 2.60 -11.33 3.12
CA ILE A 179 1.24 -11.62 3.53
C ILE A 179 0.37 -10.45 3.08
N ILE A 180 -0.76 -10.75 2.45
CA ILE A 180 -1.82 -9.79 2.14
C ILE A 180 -3.00 -10.11 3.03
N LEU A 181 -3.42 -9.16 3.86
CA LEU A 181 -4.62 -9.27 4.68
C LEU A 181 -5.71 -8.37 4.10
N LEU A 182 -6.92 -8.90 3.99
CA LEU A 182 -8.12 -8.17 3.60
C LEU A 182 -9.08 -8.13 4.79
N ILE A 183 -9.31 -6.94 5.35
CA ILE A 183 -10.22 -6.70 6.48
C ILE A 183 -11.42 -5.94 5.94
N SER A 184 -12.60 -6.56 5.96
CA SER A 184 -13.84 -5.92 5.51
C SER A 184 -14.39 -5.05 6.63
N ILE A 185 -14.75 -3.81 6.30
CA ILE A 185 -15.36 -2.88 7.26
C ILE A 185 -16.81 -2.72 6.84
N ASN A 186 -17.70 -3.32 7.62
CA ASN A 186 -19.13 -3.26 7.33
C ASN A 186 -19.64 -1.85 7.59
N GLU A 187 -20.39 -1.30 6.62
CA GLU A 187 -21.17 -0.08 6.79
C GLU A 187 -22.22 -0.22 7.89
#